data_AF-A0A3B8YYT0-F1
#
_entry.id   AF-A0A3B8YYT0-F1
#
_cell.length_a   1.000
_cell.length_b   1.000
_cell.length_c   1.000
_cell.angle_alpha   90.00
_cell.angle_beta   90.00
_cell.angle_gamma   90.00
#
_symmetry.space_group_name_H-M   'P 1'
#
loop_
_entity.id
_entity.type
_entity.pdbx_description
1 polymer ?
#
loop_
_entity_poly.entity_id
_entity_poly.type
_entity_poly.pdbx_seq_one_letter_code
_entity_poly.pdbx_strand_id
1 'polypeptide(L)'
;MHTDLCERLGIDLPIFAFTHCRDVVVAVSKAGGIGVLGAVGFTPEQLKVECDWIDERIGDKPYGVDIVIPGKYEGMDQVDPEKLEEQLRSMIPDQHRTFAKKVFADHGVPELPAEDKHHELLGWTAVTAAPQVDEALRHPNVKLIANALGTPPEDVIEQCQNAGRLVAALCGSPRQALKHKEAGIDIIIAQGTEGGGHTGEVGSLVLWPQVIDAVAPTPVLAAGGIGTGRQIAAAMALGAAGVWSGSLWLAVEEAEAPPAQKESYFSASSRDTVRSRSFTGKPCRMLKNEWTEAWENPENPDPLGMPLQGMVTMESIRRSHQYAEVAQPVAFNPVGQVVGMINESESVRRVMQRLSEEYLGAVDRLDSLQPK
;
A
#
# COMPACT_ATOMS: atom_id res chain seq x y z
N MET A 1 9.36 3.70 -22.67
CA MET A 1 8.78 2.89 -21.57
C MET A 1 7.29 2.74 -21.84
N HIS A 2 6.89 1.90 -22.79
CA HIS A 2 5.49 1.73 -23.21
C HIS A 2 5.20 0.24 -23.35
N THR A 3 4.11 -0.24 -22.74
CA THR A 3 3.79 -1.68 -22.64
C THR A 3 2.32 -1.95 -22.98
N ASP A 4 1.93 -3.21 -23.12
CA ASP A 4 0.54 -3.59 -23.35
C ASP A 4 -0.42 -3.09 -22.25
N LEU A 5 0.08 -2.91 -21.02
CA LEU A 5 -0.70 -2.30 -19.95
C LEU A 5 -0.99 -0.82 -20.20
N CYS A 6 -0.06 -0.10 -20.85
CA CYS A 6 -0.29 1.28 -21.27
C CYS A 6 -1.49 1.37 -22.23
N GLU A 7 -1.55 0.49 -23.23
CA GLU A 7 -2.65 0.42 -24.18
C GLU A 7 -3.98 0.01 -23.53
N ARG A 8 -3.96 -1.03 -22.69
CA ARG A 8 -5.18 -1.53 -22.02
C ARG A 8 -5.80 -0.51 -21.07
N LEU A 9 -4.99 0.31 -20.41
CA LEU A 9 -5.45 1.28 -19.42
C LEU A 9 -5.57 2.71 -19.97
N GLY A 10 -5.00 3.00 -21.15
CA GLY A 10 -4.96 4.35 -21.70
C GLY A 10 -4.03 5.30 -20.93
N ILE A 11 -2.83 4.81 -20.56
CA ILE A 11 -1.80 5.57 -19.84
C ILE A 11 -0.52 5.68 -20.67
N ASP A 12 0.32 6.68 -20.37
CA ASP A 12 1.55 6.96 -21.12
C ASP A 12 2.75 6.18 -20.57
N LEU A 13 2.77 5.94 -19.26
CA LEU A 13 3.88 5.32 -18.54
C LEU A 13 3.33 4.19 -17.66
N PRO A 14 3.97 3.00 -17.64
CA PRO A 14 3.52 1.86 -16.84
C PRO A 14 3.97 2.02 -15.37
N ILE A 15 3.66 3.18 -14.77
CA ILE A 15 4.00 3.56 -13.40
C ILE A 15 2.69 3.65 -12.60
N PHE A 16 2.54 2.74 -11.65
CA PHE A 16 1.39 2.65 -10.75
C PHE A 16 1.80 3.22 -9.40
N ALA A 17 1.07 4.23 -8.94
CA ALA A 17 1.33 4.94 -7.69
C ALA A 17 0.29 4.60 -6.64
N PHE A 18 0.63 3.73 -5.71
CA PHE A 18 -0.20 3.46 -4.55
C PHE A 18 -0.07 4.59 -3.52
N THR A 19 -1.19 5.17 -3.13
CA THR A 19 -1.23 6.32 -2.22
C THR A 19 -2.53 6.36 -1.42
N HIS A 20 -2.47 6.96 -0.23
CA HIS A 20 -3.64 7.28 0.58
C HIS A 20 -4.19 8.69 0.31
N CYS A 21 -3.54 9.47 -0.56
CA CYS A 21 -3.91 10.86 -0.85
C CYS A 21 -4.51 10.97 -2.26
N ARG A 22 -5.77 11.39 -2.35
CA ARG A 22 -6.49 11.65 -3.61
C ARG A 22 -5.80 12.66 -4.53
N ASP A 23 -5.13 13.67 -3.97
CA ASP A 23 -4.38 14.68 -4.73
C ASP A 23 -3.21 14.05 -5.50
N VAL A 24 -2.50 13.11 -4.86
CA VAL A 24 -1.46 12.32 -5.51
C VAL A 24 -2.05 11.45 -6.62
N VAL A 25 -3.23 10.84 -6.40
CA VAL A 25 -3.90 10.03 -7.44
C VAL A 25 -4.12 10.86 -8.70
N VAL A 26 -4.73 12.04 -8.55
CA VAL A 26 -4.99 12.97 -9.66
C VAL A 26 -3.69 13.41 -10.33
N ALA A 27 -2.68 13.78 -9.53
CA ALA A 27 -1.42 14.30 -10.05
C ALA A 27 -0.65 13.25 -10.86
N VAL A 28 -0.59 11.99 -10.38
CA VAL A 28 0.10 10.89 -11.08
C VAL A 28 -0.62 10.56 -12.38
N SER A 29 -1.95 10.41 -12.33
CA SER A 29 -2.75 10.09 -13.53
C SER A 29 -2.65 11.19 -14.59
N LYS A 30 -2.59 12.47 -14.19
CA LYS A 30 -2.34 13.59 -15.13
C LYS A 30 -0.91 13.64 -15.67
N ALA A 31 0.05 13.08 -14.95
CA ALA A 31 1.44 12.98 -15.37
C ALA A 31 1.73 11.75 -16.25
N GLY A 32 0.68 11.00 -16.64
CA GLY A 32 0.78 9.88 -17.59
C GLY A 32 0.94 8.51 -16.94
N GLY A 33 1.04 8.43 -15.61
CA GLY A 33 0.96 7.16 -14.88
C GLY A 33 -0.48 6.80 -14.51
N ILE A 34 -0.64 5.95 -13.50
CA ILE A 34 -1.94 5.69 -12.87
C ILE A 34 -1.82 5.81 -11.35
N GLY A 35 -2.59 6.73 -10.78
CA GLY A 35 -2.77 6.81 -9.33
C GLY A 35 -3.69 5.69 -8.85
N VAL A 36 -3.39 5.09 -7.70
CA VAL A 36 -4.20 4.04 -7.07
C VAL A 36 -4.50 4.43 -5.62
N LEU A 37 -5.77 4.71 -5.34
CA LEU A 37 -6.24 5.13 -4.02
C LEU A 37 -6.35 3.92 -3.09
N GLY A 38 -5.61 3.91 -1.98
CA GLY A 38 -5.77 2.93 -0.92
C GLY A 38 -7.03 3.19 -0.09
N ALA A 39 -8.05 2.35 -0.23
CA ALA A 39 -9.36 2.47 0.42
C ALA A 39 -9.50 1.61 1.70
N VAL A 40 -8.37 1.13 2.25
CA VAL A 40 -8.37 0.33 3.48
C VAL A 40 -8.93 1.18 4.63
N GLY A 41 -10.00 0.69 5.25
CA GLY A 41 -10.66 1.35 6.38
C GLY A 41 -11.74 2.37 6.00
N PHE A 42 -11.99 2.61 4.70
CA PHE A 42 -13.09 3.47 4.27
C PHE A 42 -14.45 2.77 4.42
N THR A 43 -15.48 3.53 4.76
CA THR A 43 -16.86 3.11 4.46
C THR A 43 -17.16 3.34 2.96
N PRO A 44 -18.21 2.74 2.41
CA PRO A 44 -18.64 3.04 1.03
C PRO A 44 -18.91 4.53 0.80
N GLU A 45 -19.48 5.23 1.78
CA GLU A 45 -19.76 6.66 1.70
C GLU A 45 -18.47 7.49 1.68
N GLN A 46 -17.46 7.11 2.47
CA GLN A 46 -16.16 7.76 2.44
C GLN A 46 -15.46 7.52 1.10
N LEU A 47 -15.48 6.28 0.60
CA LEU A 47 -14.93 5.96 -0.71
C LEU A 47 -15.62 6.75 -1.83
N LYS A 48 -16.95 6.87 -1.76
CA LYS A 48 -17.72 7.71 -2.68
C LYS A 48 -17.23 9.16 -2.67
N VAL A 49 -17.08 9.77 -1.50
CA VAL A 49 -16.61 11.15 -1.36
C VAL A 49 -15.24 11.33 -2.01
N GLU A 50 -14.33 10.37 -1.81
CA GLU A 50 -13.01 10.45 -2.42
C GLU A 50 -13.02 10.24 -3.94
N CYS A 51 -13.76 9.25 -4.44
CA CYS A 51 -13.88 8.98 -5.87
C CYS A 51 -14.60 10.13 -6.61
N ASP A 52 -15.67 10.70 -6.05
CA ASP A 52 -16.34 11.89 -6.58
C ASP A 52 -15.33 13.06 -6.71
N TRP A 53 -14.55 13.31 -5.66
CA TRP A 53 -13.55 14.37 -5.64
C TRP A 53 -12.47 14.19 -6.72
N ILE A 54 -12.02 12.94 -6.89
CA ILE A 54 -11.04 12.57 -7.92
C ILE A 54 -11.65 12.79 -9.30
N ASP A 55 -12.84 12.28 -9.56
CA ASP A 55 -13.53 12.37 -10.85
C ASP A 55 -13.72 13.83 -11.30
N GLU A 56 -14.08 14.72 -10.38
CA GLU A 56 -14.21 16.17 -10.64
C GLU A 56 -12.91 16.83 -11.11
N ARG A 57 -11.75 16.25 -10.78
CA ARG A 57 -10.41 16.88 -10.97
C ARG A 57 -9.53 16.14 -11.93
N ILE A 58 -9.74 14.84 -12.17
CA ILE A 58 -8.85 13.98 -12.94
C ILE A 58 -9.03 14.14 -14.45
N GLY A 59 -10.21 14.62 -14.89
CA GLY A 59 -10.54 14.74 -16.31
C GLY A 59 -10.89 13.38 -16.91
N ASP A 60 -10.29 13.04 -18.04
CA ASP A 60 -10.46 11.77 -18.76
C ASP A 60 -9.43 10.70 -18.37
N LYS A 61 -8.56 10.99 -17.38
CA LYS A 61 -7.46 10.11 -17.00
C LYS A 61 -7.94 8.97 -16.07
N PRO A 62 -7.40 7.75 -16.24
CA PRO A 62 -7.77 6.62 -15.43
C PRO A 62 -7.12 6.66 -14.04
N TYR A 63 -7.74 6.00 -13.08
CA TYR A 63 -7.14 5.68 -11.78
C TYR A 63 -7.58 4.29 -11.30
N GLY A 64 -6.93 3.81 -10.25
CA GLY A 64 -7.30 2.58 -9.55
C GLY A 64 -7.76 2.82 -8.11
N VAL A 65 -8.37 1.79 -7.54
CA VAL A 65 -8.70 1.72 -6.12
C VAL A 65 -8.17 0.40 -5.56
N ASP A 66 -7.41 0.47 -4.47
CA ASP A 66 -6.95 -0.72 -3.72
C ASP A 66 -7.90 -0.98 -2.55
N ILE A 67 -8.58 -2.12 -2.60
CA ILE A 67 -9.57 -2.56 -1.62
C ILE A 67 -9.08 -3.88 -1.02
N VAL A 68 -9.03 -3.95 0.30
CA VAL A 68 -8.71 -5.22 0.99
C VAL A 68 -9.92 -6.14 0.91
N ILE A 69 -9.80 -7.17 0.07
CA ILE A 69 -10.84 -8.18 -0.13
C ILE A 69 -10.30 -9.51 0.41
N PRO A 70 -10.63 -9.89 1.67
CA PRO A 70 -10.18 -11.15 2.22
C PRO A 70 -10.81 -12.32 1.47
N GLY A 71 -10.06 -13.42 1.33
CA GLY A 71 -10.63 -14.67 0.84
C GLY A 71 -11.75 -15.18 1.77
N LYS A 72 -12.76 -15.85 1.20
CA LYS A 72 -13.83 -16.51 1.95
C LYS A 72 -13.25 -17.65 2.80
N TYR A 73 -13.56 -17.69 4.10
CA TYR A 73 -13.28 -18.83 4.97
C TYR A 73 -14.57 -19.20 5.74
N GLU A 74 -14.78 -20.51 5.96
CA GLU A 74 -15.99 -21.03 6.60
C GLU A 74 -16.26 -20.35 7.95
N GLY A 75 -17.48 -19.82 8.13
CA GLY A 75 -17.95 -19.20 9.37
C GLY A 75 -17.96 -17.67 9.39
N MET A 76 -17.38 -16.97 8.41
CA MET A 76 -17.44 -15.49 8.36
C MET A 76 -18.85 -14.94 8.06
N ASP A 77 -19.66 -15.65 7.28
CA ASP A 77 -20.97 -15.14 6.83
C ASP A 77 -22.08 -15.25 7.90
N GLN A 78 -21.79 -15.86 9.05
CA GLN A 78 -22.80 -16.18 10.08
C GLN A 78 -22.63 -15.39 11.39
N VAL A 79 -21.62 -14.52 11.50
CA VAL A 79 -21.38 -13.75 12.72
C VAL A 79 -21.77 -12.29 12.52
N ASP A 80 -22.71 -11.85 13.35
CA ASP A 80 -23.06 -10.44 13.52
C ASP A 80 -21.77 -9.59 13.74
N PRO A 81 -21.47 -8.61 12.87
CA PRO A 81 -20.23 -7.84 12.93
C PRO A 81 -19.95 -7.21 14.31
N GLU A 82 -20.98 -6.74 15.01
CA GLU A 82 -20.84 -6.13 16.33
C GLU A 82 -20.45 -7.17 17.40
N LYS A 83 -21.01 -8.38 17.32
CA LYS A 83 -20.65 -9.48 18.23
C LYS A 83 -19.26 -10.02 17.96
N LEU A 84 -18.86 -10.09 16.69
CA LEU A 84 -17.51 -10.45 16.31
C LEU A 84 -16.51 -9.44 16.87
N GLU A 85 -16.82 -8.14 16.78
CA GLU A 85 -16.01 -7.07 17.36
C GLU A 85 -15.87 -7.22 18.87
N GLU A 86 -16.96 -7.39 19.61
CA GLU A 86 -16.93 -7.57 21.05
C GLU A 86 -16.15 -8.82 21.46
N GLN A 87 -16.34 -9.93 20.74
CA GLN A 87 -15.59 -11.17 20.97
C GLN A 87 -14.09 -10.96 20.77
N LEU A 88 -13.67 -10.39 19.64
CA LEU A 88 -12.26 -10.12 19.35
C LEU A 88 -11.66 -9.16 20.39
N ARG A 89 -12.43 -8.14 20.80
CA ARG A 89 -12.02 -7.17 21.82
C ARG A 89 -11.74 -7.83 23.16
N SER A 90 -12.55 -8.82 23.55
CA SER A 90 -12.38 -9.61 24.79
C SER A 90 -11.14 -10.52 24.77
N MET A 91 -10.61 -10.85 23.58
CA MET A 91 -9.42 -11.69 23.42
C MET A 91 -8.11 -10.92 23.58
N ILE A 92 -8.16 -9.58 23.64
CA ILE A 92 -6.97 -8.73 23.78
C ILE A 92 -6.60 -8.60 25.26
N PRO A 93 -5.42 -9.07 25.69
CA PRO A 93 -4.99 -8.93 27.08
C PRO A 93 -4.84 -7.47 27.49
N ASP A 94 -5.23 -7.14 28.73
CA ASP A 94 -5.15 -5.76 29.27
C ASP A 94 -3.73 -5.20 29.24
N GLN A 95 -2.72 -6.05 29.43
CA GLN A 95 -1.31 -5.66 29.37
C GLN A 95 -0.94 -5.06 28.00
N HIS A 96 -1.51 -5.56 26.89
CA HIS A 96 -1.21 -5.07 25.54
C HIS A 96 -1.78 -3.68 25.31
N ARG A 97 -3.03 -3.45 25.74
CA ARG A 97 -3.68 -2.13 25.70
C ARG A 97 -2.94 -1.12 26.56
N THR A 98 -2.59 -1.53 27.78
CA THR A 98 -1.88 -0.68 28.74
C THR A 98 -0.50 -0.33 28.22
N PHE A 99 0.22 -1.30 27.64
CA PHE A 99 1.54 -1.09 27.07
C PHE A 99 1.51 -0.11 25.89
N ALA A 100 0.61 -0.30 24.91
CA ALA A 100 0.46 0.62 23.78
C ALA A 100 0.20 2.06 24.25
N LYS A 101 -0.72 2.25 25.20
CA LYS A 101 -1.02 3.56 25.80
C LYS A 101 0.17 4.14 26.55
N LYS A 102 0.89 3.30 27.30
CA LYS A 102 2.09 3.72 28.04
C LYS A 102 3.16 4.28 27.10
N VAL A 103 3.44 3.61 25.98
CA VAL A 103 4.45 4.07 25.01
C VAL A 103 4.13 5.49 24.53
N PHE A 104 2.88 5.78 24.19
CA PHE A 104 2.45 7.12 23.78
C PHE A 104 2.49 8.13 24.94
N ALA A 105 2.06 7.72 26.14
CA ALA A 105 2.06 8.57 27.33
C ALA A 105 3.48 8.97 27.78
N ASP A 106 4.45 8.04 27.70
CA ASP A 106 5.86 8.30 28.03
C ASP A 106 6.48 9.39 27.14
N HIS A 107 5.95 9.56 25.93
CA HIS A 107 6.36 10.58 24.95
C HIS A 107 5.51 11.86 25.03
N GLY A 108 4.58 11.94 25.98
CA GLY A 108 3.70 13.10 26.14
C GLY A 108 2.65 13.27 25.04
N VAL A 109 2.37 12.23 24.24
CA VAL A 109 1.33 12.30 23.20
C VAL A 109 -0.04 12.39 23.86
N PRO A 110 -0.87 13.41 23.59
CA PRO A 110 -2.18 13.54 24.22
C PRO A 110 -3.13 12.38 23.89
N GLU A 111 -4.09 12.14 24.77
CA GLU A 111 -5.23 11.26 24.50
C GLU A 111 -6.20 11.90 23.49
N LEU A 112 -7.02 11.09 22.83
CA LEU A 112 -8.08 11.60 21.97
C LEU A 112 -9.26 12.14 22.81
N PRO A 113 -9.98 13.16 22.33
CA PRO A 113 -11.23 13.61 22.96
C PRO A 113 -12.23 12.46 23.14
N ALA A 114 -13.01 12.48 24.22
CA ALA A 114 -13.95 11.39 24.56
C ALA A 114 -15.09 11.18 23.53
N GLU A 115 -15.33 12.18 22.69
CA GLU A 115 -16.33 12.21 21.62
C GLU A 115 -15.86 11.55 20.31
N ASP A 116 -14.57 11.23 20.19
CA ASP A 116 -13.94 10.60 19.02
C ASP A 116 -14.00 9.05 19.06
N LYS A 117 -15.14 8.47 19.46
CA LYS A 117 -15.32 7.01 19.46
C LYS A 117 -15.68 6.50 18.07
N HIS A 118 -14.76 5.78 17.44
CA HIS A 118 -14.97 5.09 16.15
C HIS A 118 -14.94 3.57 16.31
N HIS A 119 -15.59 2.86 15.39
CA HIS A 119 -15.60 1.40 15.31
C HIS A 119 -14.20 0.87 14.97
N GLU A 120 -13.73 -0.16 15.69
CA GLU A 120 -12.34 -0.65 15.60
C GLU A 120 -12.09 -1.59 14.42
N LEU A 121 -13.17 -2.05 13.74
CA LEU A 121 -13.14 -3.15 12.77
C LEU A 121 -13.44 -2.78 11.32
N LEU A 122 -13.59 -1.50 11.00
CA LEU A 122 -13.94 -1.06 9.66
C LEU A 122 -12.83 -1.42 8.65
N GLY A 123 -13.12 -2.33 7.71
CA GLY A 123 -12.33 -2.52 6.48
C GLY A 123 -11.62 -3.88 6.28
N TRP A 124 -11.81 -4.89 7.13
CA TRP A 124 -11.06 -6.17 7.05
C TRP A 124 -11.92 -7.41 6.81
N THR A 125 -13.23 -7.27 6.66
CA THR A 125 -14.13 -8.42 6.46
C THR A 125 -14.62 -8.46 5.00
N ALA A 126 -14.94 -9.65 4.51
CA ALA A 126 -15.56 -9.81 3.18
C ALA A 126 -16.86 -9.00 3.04
N VAL A 127 -17.58 -8.83 4.16
CA VAL A 127 -18.83 -8.04 4.25
C VAL A 127 -18.59 -6.55 4.01
N THR A 128 -17.44 -6.01 4.41
CA THR A 128 -17.11 -4.58 4.17
C THR A 128 -16.56 -4.34 2.76
N ALA A 129 -15.95 -5.34 2.14
CA ALA A 129 -15.25 -5.17 0.86
C ALA A 129 -16.21 -5.07 -0.35
N ALA A 130 -17.28 -5.88 -0.38
CA ALA A 130 -18.21 -5.89 -1.53
C ALA A 130 -18.90 -4.53 -1.77
N PRO A 131 -19.45 -3.83 -0.75
CA PRO A 131 -20.02 -2.50 -0.94
C PRO A 131 -19.00 -1.46 -1.44
N GLN A 132 -17.72 -1.58 -1.06
CA GLN A 132 -16.67 -0.70 -1.58
C GLN A 132 -16.35 -0.98 -3.05
N VAL A 133 -16.32 -2.25 -3.44
CA VAL A 133 -16.17 -2.65 -4.86
C VAL A 133 -17.34 -2.10 -5.67
N ASP A 134 -18.57 -2.30 -5.21
CA ASP A 134 -19.78 -1.77 -5.86
C ASP A 134 -19.71 -0.27 -6.06
N GLU A 135 -19.26 0.48 -5.04
CA GLU A 135 -19.12 1.92 -5.13
C GLU A 135 -18.03 2.31 -6.14
N ALA A 136 -16.83 1.72 -6.06
CA ALA A 136 -15.75 1.98 -7.00
C ALA A 136 -16.17 1.72 -8.46
N LEU A 137 -16.97 0.68 -8.72
CA LEU A 137 -17.46 0.34 -10.05
C LEU A 137 -18.51 1.33 -10.60
N ARG A 138 -19.05 2.25 -9.80
CA ARG A 138 -19.92 3.34 -10.28
C ARG A 138 -19.14 4.45 -10.97
N HIS A 139 -17.85 4.55 -10.71
CA HIS A 139 -16.98 5.58 -11.26
C HIS A 139 -16.37 5.10 -12.59
N PRO A 140 -16.66 5.77 -13.73
CA PRO A 140 -16.18 5.32 -15.04
C PRO A 140 -14.67 5.47 -15.23
N ASN A 141 -14.04 6.37 -14.48
CA ASN A 141 -12.60 6.62 -14.51
C ASN A 141 -11.80 5.60 -13.66
N VAL A 142 -12.47 4.82 -12.79
CA VAL A 142 -11.85 3.67 -12.12
C VAL A 142 -11.68 2.55 -13.16
N LYS A 143 -10.41 2.27 -13.51
CA LYS A 143 -10.03 1.22 -14.48
C LYS A 143 -9.35 0.01 -13.86
N LEU A 144 -8.96 0.11 -12.58
CA LEU A 144 -8.23 -0.91 -11.86
C LEU A 144 -8.78 -1.08 -10.44
N ILE A 145 -9.06 -2.33 -10.05
CA ILE A 145 -9.28 -2.71 -8.65
C ILE A 145 -8.08 -3.55 -8.20
N ALA A 146 -7.35 -3.07 -7.21
CA ALA A 146 -6.25 -3.82 -6.61
C ALA A 146 -6.68 -4.47 -5.29
N ASN A 147 -6.06 -5.60 -4.95
CA ASN A 147 -6.19 -6.25 -3.64
C ASN A 147 -4.80 -6.52 -3.05
N ALA A 148 -4.54 -5.94 -1.89
CA ALA A 148 -3.31 -6.15 -1.14
C ALA A 148 -3.33 -7.40 -0.23
N LEU A 149 -4.48 -8.04 0.00
CA LEU A 149 -4.62 -9.12 0.99
C LEU A 149 -5.05 -10.46 0.38
N GLY A 150 -4.08 -11.17 -0.20
CA GLY A 150 -4.31 -12.51 -0.73
C GLY A 150 -5.11 -12.51 -2.02
N THR A 151 -5.63 -13.68 -2.39
CA THR A 151 -6.38 -13.85 -3.64
C THR A 151 -7.84 -13.44 -3.37
N PRO A 152 -8.38 -12.44 -4.09
CA PRO A 152 -9.79 -12.08 -3.93
C PRO A 152 -10.71 -13.24 -4.37
N PRO A 153 -11.95 -13.32 -3.85
CA PRO A 153 -12.91 -14.32 -4.30
C PRO A 153 -13.22 -14.23 -5.80
N GLU A 154 -13.40 -15.37 -6.46
CA GLU A 154 -13.65 -15.46 -7.91
C GLU A 154 -14.86 -14.61 -8.36
N ASP A 155 -15.94 -14.58 -7.57
CA ASP A 155 -17.13 -13.79 -7.86
C ASP A 155 -16.85 -12.28 -7.89
N VAL A 156 -15.93 -11.79 -7.06
CA VAL A 156 -15.53 -10.38 -7.06
C VAL A 156 -14.62 -10.06 -8.26
N ILE A 157 -13.76 -11.01 -8.65
CA ILE A 157 -12.92 -10.88 -9.85
C ILE A 157 -13.81 -10.76 -11.09
N GLU A 158 -14.74 -11.71 -11.26
CA GLU A 158 -15.68 -11.72 -12.38
C GLU A 158 -16.55 -10.45 -12.41
N GLN A 159 -17.03 -9.98 -11.25
CA GLN A 159 -17.81 -8.75 -11.17
C GLN A 159 -17.03 -7.54 -11.73
N CYS A 160 -15.78 -7.36 -11.31
CA CYS A 160 -14.94 -6.26 -11.78
C CYS A 160 -14.64 -6.39 -13.28
N GLN A 161 -14.34 -7.59 -13.75
CA GLN A 161 -14.02 -7.87 -15.16
C GLN A 161 -15.24 -7.72 -16.08
N ASN A 162 -16.43 -8.15 -15.66
CA ASN A 162 -17.69 -7.95 -16.38
C ASN A 162 -18.07 -6.47 -16.48
N ALA A 163 -17.64 -5.69 -15.49
CA ALA A 163 -17.72 -4.24 -15.53
C ALA A 163 -16.65 -3.66 -16.51
N GLY A 164 -15.64 -4.42 -16.94
CA GLY A 164 -14.58 -3.95 -17.84
C GLY A 164 -13.44 -3.25 -17.12
N ARG A 165 -13.22 -3.63 -15.85
CA ARG A 165 -12.13 -3.14 -15.00
C ARG A 165 -11.10 -4.25 -14.87
N LEU A 166 -9.83 -3.88 -14.81
CA LEU A 166 -8.77 -4.86 -14.54
C LEU A 166 -8.69 -5.13 -13.04
N VAL A 167 -8.38 -6.37 -12.68
CA VAL A 167 -8.14 -6.74 -11.27
C VAL A 167 -6.66 -7.04 -11.06
N ALA A 168 -6.07 -6.44 -10.03
CA ALA A 168 -4.70 -6.70 -9.61
C ALA A 168 -4.61 -7.30 -8.21
N ALA A 169 -3.61 -8.14 -7.96
CA ALA A 169 -3.38 -8.70 -6.63
C ALA A 169 -1.88 -8.73 -6.27
N LEU A 170 -1.56 -8.33 -5.03
CA LEU A 170 -0.19 -8.36 -4.51
C LEU A 170 0.24 -9.76 -4.08
N CYS A 171 1.51 -10.08 -4.32
CA CYS A 171 2.16 -11.29 -3.83
C CYS A 171 3.61 -11.01 -3.43
N GLY A 172 4.09 -11.77 -2.44
CA GLY A 172 5.49 -11.77 -2.01
C GLY A 172 6.22 -13.09 -2.30
N SER A 173 5.61 -13.97 -3.11
CA SER A 173 6.15 -15.29 -3.44
C SER A 173 5.54 -15.86 -4.74
N PRO A 174 6.28 -16.71 -5.48
CA PRO A 174 5.75 -17.39 -6.67
C PRO A 174 4.51 -18.26 -6.37
N ARG A 175 4.48 -18.89 -5.18
CA ARG A 175 3.32 -19.70 -4.76
C ARG A 175 2.03 -18.89 -4.67
N GLN A 176 2.09 -17.68 -4.14
CA GLN A 176 0.92 -16.79 -4.09
C GLN A 176 0.55 -16.29 -5.49
N ALA A 177 1.54 -15.95 -6.30
CA ALA A 177 1.32 -15.51 -7.67
C ALA A 177 0.60 -16.56 -8.52
N LEU A 178 0.95 -17.85 -8.38
CA LEU A 178 0.26 -18.94 -9.06
C LEU A 178 -1.22 -19.03 -8.66
N LYS A 179 -1.56 -18.82 -7.38
CA LYS A 179 -2.96 -18.77 -6.95
C LYS A 179 -3.73 -17.60 -7.57
N HIS A 180 -3.11 -16.43 -7.67
CA HIS A 180 -3.70 -15.27 -8.35
C HIS A 180 -3.98 -15.57 -9.82
N LYS A 181 -3.02 -16.21 -10.50
CA LYS A 181 -3.20 -16.65 -11.89
C LYS A 181 -4.31 -17.68 -12.04
N GLU A 182 -4.36 -18.69 -11.16
CA GLU A 182 -5.43 -19.71 -11.15
C GLU A 182 -6.82 -19.08 -10.96
N ALA A 183 -6.92 -18.03 -10.15
CA ALA A 183 -8.15 -17.27 -9.93
C ALA A 183 -8.50 -16.27 -11.05
N GLY A 184 -7.68 -16.16 -12.10
CA GLY A 184 -7.98 -15.29 -13.25
C GLY A 184 -7.65 -13.80 -13.05
N ILE A 185 -6.74 -13.47 -12.15
CA ILE A 185 -6.26 -12.08 -11.95
C ILE A 185 -5.59 -11.54 -13.23
N ASP A 186 -5.92 -10.29 -13.60
CA ASP A 186 -5.41 -9.64 -14.81
C ASP A 186 -3.96 -9.17 -14.68
N ILE A 187 -3.56 -8.72 -13.47
CA ILE A 187 -2.26 -8.12 -13.19
C ILE A 187 -1.74 -8.62 -11.84
N ILE A 188 -0.53 -9.16 -11.81
CA ILE A 188 0.11 -9.59 -10.55
C ILE A 188 1.10 -8.52 -10.09
N ILE A 189 1.06 -8.13 -8.82
CA ILE A 189 2.01 -7.18 -8.25
C ILE A 189 3.01 -7.95 -7.39
N ALA A 190 4.25 -8.05 -7.85
CA ALA A 190 5.31 -8.82 -7.18
C ALA A 190 6.13 -7.89 -6.26
N GLN A 191 5.85 -7.92 -4.96
CA GLN A 191 6.46 -7.03 -3.99
C GLN A 191 7.65 -7.67 -3.27
N GLY A 192 8.86 -7.19 -3.58
CA GLY A 192 10.07 -7.55 -2.85
C GLY A 192 10.11 -6.94 -1.44
N THR A 193 10.90 -7.55 -0.57
CA THR A 193 11.03 -7.19 0.85
C THR A 193 11.47 -5.76 1.10
N GLU A 194 12.04 -5.08 0.11
CA GLU A 194 12.44 -3.66 0.17
C GLU A 194 11.22 -2.72 0.20
N GLY A 195 10.02 -3.20 -0.18
CA GLY A 195 8.78 -2.44 -0.16
C GLY A 195 8.33 -2.05 1.25
N GLY A 196 7.65 -0.90 1.36
CA GLY A 196 7.00 -0.46 2.60
C GLY A 196 5.67 -1.17 2.82
N GLY A 197 5.17 -1.14 4.05
CA GLY A 197 3.92 -1.81 4.40
C GLY A 197 4.10 -3.32 4.56
N HIS A 198 3.01 -4.07 4.51
CA HIS A 198 3.04 -5.53 4.64
C HIS A 198 3.82 -6.17 3.51
N THR A 199 4.93 -6.84 3.85
CA THR A 199 5.87 -7.36 2.84
C THR A 199 6.51 -8.70 3.23
N GLY A 200 6.86 -9.47 2.20
CA GLY A 200 7.57 -10.74 2.30
C GLY A 200 9.05 -10.58 2.63
N GLU A 201 9.81 -11.65 2.44
CA GLU A 201 11.24 -11.75 2.83
C GLU A 201 12.20 -11.74 1.65
N VAL A 202 11.70 -12.03 0.45
CA VAL A 202 12.52 -12.18 -0.76
C VAL A 202 12.80 -10.81 -1.37
N GLY A 203 14.06 -10.53 -1.66
CA GLY A 203 14.49 -9.30 -2.34
C GLY A 203 13.97 -9.20 -3.77
N SER A 204 13.74 -7.98 -4.22
CA SER A 204 13.13 -7.64 -5.51
C SER A 204 13.85 -8.26 -6.70
N LEU A 205 15.19 -8.16 -6.73
CA LEU A 205 16.03 -8.73 -7.79
C LEU A 205 15.86 -10.25 -7.95
N VAL A 206 15.50 -10.94 -6.87
CA VAL A 206 15.28 -12.39 -6.85
C VAL A 206 13.82 -12.72 -7.10
N LEU A 207 12.89 -11.99 -6.47
CA LEU A 207 11.47 -12.27 -6.50
C LEU A 207 10.85 -12.02 -7.89
N TRP A 208 11.16 -10.88 -8.50
CA TRP A 208 10.49 -10.46 -9.74
C TRP A 208 10.59 -11.49 -10.87
N PRO A 209 11.79 -11.95 -11.29
CA PRO A 209 11.88 -12.93 -12.38
C PRO A 209 11.21 -14.26 -12.02
N GLN A 210 11.31 -14.73 -10.77
CA GLN A 210 10.63 -15.96 -10.34
C GLN A 210 9.11 -15.88 -10.46
N VAL A 211 8.52 -14.73 -10.11
CA VAL A 211 7.08 -14.52 -10.23
C VAL A 211 6.68 -14.40 -11.70
N ILE A 212 7.43 -13.60 -12.48
CA ILE A 212 7.19 -13.40 -13.92
C ILE A 212 7.17 -14.75 -14.66
N ASP A 213 8.20 -15.57 -14.47
CA ASP A 213 8.30 -16.88 -15.13
C ASP A 213 7.16 -17.82 -14.72
N ALA A 214 6.78 -17.82 -13.43
CA ALA A 214 5.72 -18.69 -12.92
C ALA A 214 4.34 -18.37 -13.51
N VAL A 215 4.07 -17.08 -13.78
CA VAL A 215 2.72 -16.62 -14.15
C VAL A 215 2.54 -16.22 -15.60
N ALA A 216 3.61 -16.24 -16.39
CA ALA A 216 3.58 -15.97 -17.83
C ALA A 216 2.40 -16.70 -18.53
N PRO A 217 1.66 -16.03 -19.44
CA PRO A 217 1.88 -14.67 -19.95
C PRO A 217 1.20 -13.56 -19.12
N THR A 218 0.69 -13.83 -17.91
CA THR A 218 0.02 -12.81 -17.07
C THR A 218 0.99 -11.67 -16.75
N PRO A 219 0.63 -10.40 -17.00
CA PRO A 219 1.54 -9.28 -16.77
C PRO A 219 1.83 -9.09 -15.28
N VAL A 220 3.08 -8.77 -14.96
CA VAL A 220 3.55 -8.53 -13.60
C VAL A 220 4.05 -7.10 -13.45
N LEU A 221 3.55 -6.40 -12.42
CA LEU A 221 4.11 -5.14 -11.94
C LEU A 221 5.18 -5.44 -10.89
N ALA A 222 6.38 -4.92 -11.09
CA ALA A 222 7.45 -5.00 -10.12
C ALA A 222 7.18 -4.01 -8.97
N ALA A 223 7.22 -4.47 -7.72
CA ALA A 223 7.05 -3.64 -6.53
C ALA A 223 8.15 -3.89 -5.50
N GLY A 224 8.41 -2.87 -4.67
CA GLY A 224 9.46 -2.89 -3.65
C GLY A 224 10.80 -2.37 -4.19
N GLY A 225 11.45 -1.45 -3.46
CA GLY A 225 12.79 -0.99 -3.85
C GLY A 225 12.85 -0.05 -5.08
N ILE A 226 11.72 0.51 -5.54
CA ILE A 226 11.65 1.38 -6.72
C ILE A 226 11.50 2.85 -6.30
N GLY A 227 12.58 3.63 -6.45
CA GLY A 227 12.68 5.06 -6.12
C GLY A 227 13.23 5.93 -7.26
N THR A 228 13.77 5.32 -8.31
CA THR A 228 14.49 5.98 -9.41
C THR A 228 14.17 5.33 -10.74
N GLY A 229 14.36 6.05 -11.84
CA GLY A 229 14.19 5.50 -13.19
C GLY A 229 15.15 4.35 -13.50
N ARG A 230 16.31 4.30 -12.83
CA ARG A 230 17.26 3.17 -12.95
C ARG A 230 16.69 1.87 -12.40
N GLN A 231 15.96 1.94 -11.28
CA GLN A 231 15.27 0.78 -10.70
C GLN A 231 14.08 0.36 -11.57
N ILE A 232 13.40 1.32 -12.22
CA ILE A 232 12.40 1.01 -13.25
C ILE A 232 13.06 0.26 -14.42
N ALA A 233 14.19 0.74 -14.92
CA ALA A 233 14.91 0.08 -16.01
C ALA A 233 15.33 -1.35 -15.65
N ALA A 234 15.82 -1.57 -14.41
CA ALA A 234 16.12 -2.90 -13.91
C ALA A 234 14.89 -3.81 -13.84
N ALA A 235 13.75 -3.31 -13.35
CA ALA A 235 12.50 -4.07 -13.32
C ALA A 235 12.02 -4.47 -14.72
N MET A 236 12.04 -3.52 -15.66
CA MET A 236 11.66 -3.76 -17.06
C MET A 236 12.60 -4.78 -17.72
N ALA A 237 13.91 -4.68 -17.48
CA ALA A 237 14.89 -5.64 -17.99
C ALA A 237 14.71 -7.06 -17.43
N LEU A 238 14.11 -7.20 -16.24
CA LEU A 238 13.75 -8.47 -15.63
C LEU A 238 12.39 -9.02 -16.11
N GLY A 239 11.73 -8.35 -17.07
CA GLY A 239 10.50 -8.80 -17.70
C GLY A 239 9.21 -8.23 -17.12
N ALA A 240 9.28 -7.24 -16.22
CA ALA A 240 8.08 -6.61 -15.69
C ALA A 240 7.31 -5.83 -16.77
N ALA A 241 5.99 -5.82 -16.67
CA ALA A 241 5.10 -5.05 -17.55
C ALA A 241 4.92 -3.59 -17.10
N GLY A 242 5.49 -3.24 -15.94
CA GLY A 242 5.41 -1.95 -15.28
C GLY A 242 5.90 -2.01 -13.84
N VAL A 243 5.73 -0.92 -13.12
CA VAL A 243 6.15 -0.80 -11.71
C VAL A 243 5.01 -0.34 -10.82
N TRP A 244 4.99 -0.86 -9.59
CA TRP A 244 4.10 -0.43 -8.52
C TRP A 244 4.94 0.18 -7.39
N SER A 245 4.69 1.45 -7.11
CA SER A 245 5.48 2.28 -6.20
C SER A 245 4.58 2.90 -5.14
N GLY A 246 5.10 3.03 -3.92
CA GLY A 246 4.36 3.57 -2.77
C GLY A 246 5.13 4.66 -2.04
N SER A 247 6.31 4.32 -1.52
CA SER A 247 7.09 5.21 -0.63
C SER A 247 7.47 6.55 -1.24
N LEU A 248 7.70 6.61 -2.56
CA LEU A 248 7.97 7.86 -3.28
C LEU A 248 6.88 8.91 -3.06
N TRP A 249 5.63 8.46 -2.96
CA TRP A 249 4.46 9.32 -2.94
C TRP A 249 4.09 9.83 -1.55
N LEU A 250 4.80 9.40 -0.50
CA LEU A 250 4.54 9.84 0.87
C LEU A 250 5.04 11.27 1.15
N ALA A 251 6.03 11.74 0.38
CA ALA A 251 6.72 13.00 0.64
C ALA A 251 6.60 14.03 -0.49
N VAL A 252 5.82 13.74 -1.53
CA VAL A 252 5.54 14.72 -2.61
C VAL A 252 4.74 15.91 -2.10
N GLU A 253 4.75 17.00 -2.85
CA GLU A 253 4.04 18.24 -2.49
C GLU A 253 2.52 17.99 -2.32
N GLU A 254 1.96 17.12 -3.15
CA GLU A 254 0.55 16.72 -3.16
C GLU A 254 0.17 15.74 -2.04
N ALA A 255 1.14 15.19 -1.30
CA ALA A 255 0.86 14.25 -0.22
C ALA A 255 0.40 14.98 1.04
N GLU A 256 -0.75 14.56 1.57
CA GLU A 256 -1.35 15.02 2.82
C GLU A 256 -0.70 14.34 4.03
N ALA A 257 0.63 14.46 4.14
CA ALA A 257 1.39 14.03 5.31
C ALA A 257 1.79 15.24 6.16
N PRO A 258 1.60 15.21 7.50
CA PRO A 258 2.05 16.28 8.39
C PRO A 258 3.54 16.59 8.23
N PRO A 259 3.98 17.86 8.42
CA PRO A 259 5.39 18.23 8.30
C PRO A 259 6.34 17.36 9.13
N ALA A 260 6.06 17.11 10.42
CA ALA A 260 6.84 16.22 11.26
C ALA A 260 6.96 14.79 10.70
N GLN A 261 5.92 14.30 10.03
CA GLN A 261 5.98 12.98 9.40
C GLN A 261 6.90 12.99 8.17
N LYS A 262 6.82 14.03 7.32
CA LYS A 262 7.73 14.18 6.17
C LYS A 262 9.19 14.33 6.61
N GLU A 263 9.46 15.06 7.69
CA GLU A 263 10.81 15.19 8.26
C GLU A 263 11.39 13.85 8.70
N SER A 264 10.56 12.95 9.23
CA SER A 264 10.98 11.58 9.57
C SER A 264 11.46 10.80 8.34
N TYR A 265 10.84 11.01 7.17
CA TYR A 265 11.28 10.41 5.91
C TYR A 265 12.59 11.02 5.42
N PHE A 266 12.69 12.36 5.41
CA PHE A 266 13.87 13.08 4.92
C PHE A 266 15.13 12.80 5.73
N SER A 267 14.98 12.45 7.01
CA SER A 267 16.08 12.15 7.92
C SER A 267 16.51 10.68 7.90
N ALA A 268 15.73 9.80 7.26
CA ALA A 268 15.96 8.36 7.28
C ALA A 268 16.91 7.89 6.17
N SER A 269 17.71 6.87 6.47
CA SER A 269 18.48 6.12 5.46
C SER A 269 17.78 4.80 5.11
N SER A 270 18.31 4.09 4.10
CA SER A 270 17.82 2.76 3.73
C SER A 270 17.97 1.69 4.83
N ARG A 271 18.78 1.97 5.87
CA ARG A 271 19.00 1.13 7.04
C ARG A 271 18.01 1.37 8.17
N ASP A 272 17.27 2.48 8.12
CA ASP A 272 16.39 2.92 9.21
C ASP A 272 14.96 2.41 9.02
N THR A 273 14.80 1.32 8.28
CA THR A 273 13.52 0.60 8.17
C THR A 273 13.65 -0.79 8.77
N VAL A 274 12.57 -1.26 9.41
CA VAL A 274 12.48 -2.58 10.02
C VAL A 274 11.20 -3.27 9.58
N ARG A 275 11.24 -4.60 9.43
CA ARG A 275 10.02 -5.41 9.34
C ARG A 275 9.61 -5.78 10.76
N SER A 276 8.50 -5.22 11.24
CA SER A 276 7.98 -5.49 12.58
C SER A 276 6.54 -5.97 12.53
N ARG A 277 6.13 -6.74 13.54
CA ARG A 277 4.72 -7.14 13.77
C ARG A 277 3.97 -6.14 14.65
N SER A 278 4.65 -5.14 15.20
CA SER A 278 4.10 -4.17 16.15
C SER A 278 2.93 -3.34 15.61
N PHE A 279 2.76 -3.24 14.30
CA PHE A 279 1.67 -2.47 13.69
C PHE A 279 0.35 -3.24 13.66
N THR A 280 0.28 -4.35 12.94
CA THR A 280 -0.99 -5.10 12.73
C THR A 280 -0.89 -6.57 13.13
N GLY A 281 0.25 -7.00 13.68
CA GLY A 281 0.52 -8.39 14.03
C GLY A 281 1.07 -9.24 12.88
N LYS A 282 1.06 -8.71 11.65
CA LYS A 282 1.76 -9.27 10.47
C LYS A 282 3.02 -8.45 10.18
N PRO A 283 4.07 -9.06 9.61
CA PRO A 283 5.27 -8.33 9.22
C PRO A 283 4.94 -7.16 8.29
N CYS A 284 5.26 -5.95 8.74
CA CYS A 284 5.12 -4.70 8.02
C CYS A 284 6.45 -3.95 8.05
N ARG A 285 6.94 -3.49 6.90
CA ARG A 285 8.11 -2.63 6.82
C ARG A 285 7.72 -1.18 7.08
N MET A 286 8.36 -0.61 8.09
CA MET A 286 8.18 0.78 8.50
C MET A 286 9.48 1.38 9.01
N LEU A 287 9.52 2.71 9.22
CA LEU A 287 10.65 3.34 9.89
C LEU A 287 10.86 2.73 11.26
N LYS A 288 12.12 2.48 11.60
CA LYS A 288 12.55 2.10 12.93
C LYS A 288 12.47 3.34 13.82
N ASN A 289 11.77 3.22 14.94
CA ASN A 289 11.57 4.27 15.93
C ASN A 289 11.29 3.68 17.31
N GLU A 290 11.02 4.54 18.30
CA GLU A 290 10.83 4.14 19.70
C GLU A 290 9.61 3.23 19.89
N TRP A 291 8.58 3.36 19.05
CA TRP A 291 7.48 2.40 19.01
C TRP A 291 7.97 1.00 18.60
N THR A 292 8.63 0.89 17.44
CA THR A 292 9.12 -0.42 16.97
C THR A 292 10.10 -1.04 17.95
N GLU A 293 11.00 -0.25 18.54
CA GLU A 293 11.98 -0.73 19.52
C GLU A 293 11.33 -1.20 20.82
N ALA A 294 10.29 -0.50 21.30
CA ALA A 294 9.55 -0.90 22.48
C ALA A 294 8.89 -2.28 22.31
N TRP A 295 8.34 -2.58 21.13
CA TRP A 295 7.69 -3.86 20.84
C TRP A 295 8.63 -5.01 20.46
N GLU A 296 9.89 -4.72 20.10
CA GLU A 296 10.91 -5.75 19.87
C GLU A 296 11.70 -6.08 21.16
N ASN A 297 11.50 -5.33 22.25
CA ASN A 297 12.15 -5.57 23.53
C ASN A 297 11.55 -6.81 24.23
N PRO A 298 12.34 -7.86 24.54
CA PRO A 298 11.84 -9.09 25.18
C PRO A 298 11.21 -8.90 26.57
N GLU A 299 11.47 -7.78 27.23
CA GLU A 299 10.86 -7.46 28.54
C GLU A 299 9.42 -6.93 28.42
N ASN A 300 8.98 -6.60 27.21
CA ASN A 300 7.64 -6.10 26.90
C ASN A 300 6.76 -7.19 26.25
N PRO A 301 5.44 -6.99 26.17
CA PRO A 301 4.55 -7.96 25.52
C PRO A 301 4.87 -8.14 24.03
N ASP A 302 4.89 -9.40 23.57
CA ASP A 302 4.99 -9.71 22.15
C ASP A 302 3.78 -9.15 21.35
N PRO A 303 3.98 -8.65 20.12
CA PRO A 303 2.89 -8.27 19.24
C PRO A 303 1.90 -9.43 19.00
N LEU A 304 0.61 -9.14 19.14
CA LEU A 304 -0.45 -10.12 18.90
C LEU A 304 -0.53 -10.51 17.41
N GLY A 305 -1.30 -11.55 17.10
CA GLY A 305 -1.66 -11.86 15.71
C GLY A 305 -2.64 -10.85 15.13
N MET A 306 -2.74 -10.79 13.81
CA MET A 306 -3.87 -10.11 13.14
C MET A 306 -5.17 -10.90 13.42
N PRO A 307 -6.31 -10.23 13.71
CA PRO A 307 -6.53 -8.78 13.71
C PRO A 307 -6.24 -8.07 15.05
N LEU A 308 -6.01 -8.82 16.13
CA LEU A 308 -5.94 -8.31 17.51
C LEU A 308 -4.91 -7.19 17.70
N GLN A 309 -3.71 -7.30 17.11
CA GLN A 309 -2.71 -6.23 17.22
C GLN A 309 -3.15 -4.94 16.54
N GLY A 310 -3.86 -5.02 15.40
CA GLY A 310 -4.42 -3.83 14.73
C GLY A 310 -5.45 -3.11 15.61
N MET A 311 -6.24 -3.86 16.38
CA MET A 311 -7.18 -3.29 17.35
C MET A 311 -6.45 -2.62 18.53
N VAL A 312 -5.29 -3.13 18.95
CA VAL A 312 -4.43 -2.49 19.97
C VAL A 312 -3.85 -1.17 19.45
N THR A 313 -3.47 -1.10 18.18
CA THR A 313 -2.77 0.05 17.62
C THR A 313 -3.67 1.11 17.01
N MET A 314 -4.95 0.81 16.72
CA MET A 314 -5.89 1.72 16.04
C MET A 314 -5.91 3.14 16.65
N GLU A 315 -6.05 3.24 17.97
CA GLU A 315 -6.04 4.51 18.68
C GLU A 315 -4.68 5.22 18.56
N SER A 316 -3.57 4.47 18.62
CA SER A 316 -2.21 4.99 18.52
C SER A 316 -1.91 5.57 17.14
N ILE A 317 -2.41 4.93 16.07
CA ILE A 317 -2.30 5.44 14.69
C ILE A 317 -3.00 6.78 14.56
N ARG A 318 -4.24 6.89 15.05
CA ARG A 318 -5.00 8.14 15.01
C ARG A 318 -4.28 9.26 15.76
N ARG A 319 -3.80 8.97 16.97
CA ARG A 319 -3.00 9.92 17.77
C ARG A 319 -1.71 10.33 17.07
N SER A 320 -1.05 9.40 16.38
CA SER A 320 0.14 9.68 15.58
C SER A 320 -0.12 10.69 14.46
N HIS A 321 -1.30 10.65 13.82
CA HIS A 321 -1.65 11.63 12.79
C HIS A 321 -2.11 12.95 13.39
N GLN A 322 -2.98 12.93 14.40
CA GLN A 322 -3.54 14.13 15.01
C GLN A 322 -2.51 14.97 15.78
N TYR A 323 -1.55 14.31 16.42
CA TYR A 323 -0.52 14.94 17.24
C TYR A 323 0.88 14.70 16.65
N ALA A 324 1.01 14.79 15.32
CA ALA A 324 2.21 14.38 14.58
C ALA A 324 3.53 14.97 15.10
N GLU A 325 3.52 16.24 15.53
CA GLU A 325 4.70 16.92 16.09
C GLU A 325 5.20 16.25 17.39
N VAL A 326 4.28 15.86 18.27
CA VAL A 326 4.62 15.22 19.57
C VAL A 326 4.84 13.73 19.40
N ALA A 327 4.06 13.10 18.51
CA ALA A 327 4.09 11.66 18.28
C ALA A 327 5.22 11.20 17.36
N GLN A 328 6.00 12.10 16.76
CA GLN A 328 7.06 11.79 15.79
C GLN A 328 7.97 10.60 16.20
N PRO A 329 8.46 10.50 17.46
CA PRO A 329 9.33 9.39 17.88
C PRO A 329 8.64 8.02 17.94
N VAL A 330 7.31 7.99 18.01
CA VAL A 330 6.48 6.78 18.10
C VAL A 330 5.52 6.65 16.92
N ALA A 331 5.70 7.46 15.88
CA ALA A 331 4.78 7.54 14.76
C ALA A 331 4.76 6.30 13.88
N PHE A 332 3.60 5.96 13.33
CA PHE A 332 3.48 4.84 12.40
C PHE A 332 3.88 5.27 10.99
N ASN A 333 5.02 4.77 10.51
CA ASN A 333 5.60 5.17 9.23
C ASN A 333 5.86 3.98 8.29
N PRO A 334 4.84 3.31 7.74
CA PRO A 334 5.02 2.28 6.72
C PRO A 334 5.75 2.85 5.49
N VAL A 335 6.99 2.44 5.27
CA VAL A 335 7.84 2.96 4.20
C VAL A 335 8.91 1.95 3.82
N GLY A 336 9.26 1.90 2.53
CA GLY A 336 10.26 1.01 1.98
C GLY A 336 11.68 1.56 2.10
N GLN A 337 12.66 0.73 1.76
CA GLN A 337 14.09 1.07 1.90
C GLN A 337 14.54 2.19 0.97
N VAL A 338 13.73 2.54 -0.04
CA VAL A 338 13.97 3.71 -0.90
C VAL A 338 13.80 5.04 -0.17
N VAL A 339 13.31 5.04 1.08
CA VAL A 339 13.23 6.25 1.91
C VAL A 339 14.55 7.00 1.99
N GLY A 340 15.69 6.29 2.01
CA GLY A 340 17.03 6.90 1.99
C GLY A 340 17.40 7.61 0.68
N MET A 341 16.49 7.67 -0.29
CA MET A 341 16.61 8.45 -1.52
C MET A 341 15.63 9.63 -1.55
N ILE A 342 14.77 9.77 -0.55
CA ILE A 342 13.72 10.79 -0.44
C ILE A 342 14.23 11.83 0.57
N ASN A 343 14.93 12.86 0.09
CA ASN A 343 15.59 13.84 0.98
C ASN A 343 14.90 15.21 0.98
N GLU A 344 13.98 15.44 0.04
CA GLU A 344 13.23 16.67 -0.09
C GLU A 344 11.84 16.40 -0.68
N SER A 345 10.96 17.39 -0.61
CA SER A 345 9.65 17.33 -1.25
C SER A 345 9.77 17.80 -2.71
N GLU A 346 9.28 16.98 -3.62
CA GLU A 346 9.14 17.31 -5.04
C GLU A 346 7.66 17.16 -5.44
N SER A 347 7.15 18.04 -6.31
CA SER A 347 5.85 17.80 -6.98
C SER A 347 5.84 16.44 -7.68
N VAL A 348 4.69 15.77 -7.73
CA VAL A 348 4.50 14.52 -8.50
C VAL A 348 4.97 14.68 -9.94
N ARG A 349 4.70 15.83 -10.57
CA ARG A 349 5.17 16.12 -11.94
C ARG A 349 6.69 16.00 -12.08
N ARG A 350 7.46 16.57 -11.15
CA ARG A 350 8.93 16.49 -11.14
C ARG A 350 9.41 15.06 -10.91
N VAL A 351 8.80 14.35 -9.95
CA VAL A 351 9.14 12.95 -9.69
C VAL A 351 8.92 12.11 -10.95
N MET A 352 7.76 12.23 -11.61
CA MET A 352 7.45 11.50 -12.84
C MET A 352 8.44 11.83 -13.98
N GLN A 353 8.76 13.11 -14.17
CA GLN A 353 9.76 13.52 -15.16
C GLN A 353 11.14 12.91 -14.87
N ARG A 354 11.61 13.00 -13.63
CA ARG A 354 12.89 12.44 -13.19
C ARG A 354 12.94 10.93 -13.39
N LEU A 355 11.87 10.21 -13.03
CA LEU A 355 11.77 8.75 -13.26
C LEU A 355 11.89 8.40 -14.74
N SER A 356 11.25 9.16 -15.64
CA SER A 356 11.35 8.95 -17.09
C SER A 356 12.77 9.24 -17.62
N GLU A 357 13.37 10.36 -17.24
CA GLU A 357 14.71 10.77 -17.67
C GLU A 357 15.79 9.79 -17.19
N GLU A 358 15.75 9.40 -15.92
CA GLU A 358 16.67 8.43 -15.34
C GLU A 358 16.53 7.04 -15.97
N TYR A 359 15.31 6.64 -16.34
CA TYR A 359 15.06 5.40 -17.05
C TYR A 359 15.72 5.43 -18.44
N LEU A 360 15.50 6.48 -19.22
CA LEU A 360 16.09 6.63 -20.55
C LEU A 360 17.62 6.60 -20.45
N GLY A 361 18.20 7.36 -19.52
CA GLY A 361 19.65 7.35 -19.30
C GLY A 361 20.20 5.98 -18.88
N ALA A 362 19.42 5.17 -18.16
CA ALA A 362 19.80 3.79 -17.81
C ALA A 362 19.77 2.86 -19.02
N VAL A 363 18.75 2.98 -19.88
CA VAL A 363 18.62 2.20 -21.12
C VAL A 363 19.73 2.56 -22.11
N ASP A 364 19.96 3.85 -22.37
CA ASP A 364 21.04 4.33 -23.25
C ASP A 364 22.40 3.82 -22.79
N ARG A 365 22.63 3.79 -21.47
CA ARG A 365 23.84 3.21 -20.89
C ARG A 365 23.94 1.72 -21.20
N LEU A 366 22.88 0.95 -21.04
CA LEU A 366 22.89 -0.49 -21.34
C LEU A 366 23.16 -0.76 -22.82
N ASP A 367 22.54 0.01 -23.72
CA ASP A 367 22.77 -0.10 -25.16
C ASP A 367 24.22 0.22 -25.53
N SER A 368 24.83 1.20 -24.87
CA SER A 368 26.25 1.54 -25.09
C SER A 368 27.24 0.44 -24.70
N LEU A 369 26.82 -0.53 -23.88
CA LEU A 369 27.62 -1.68 -23.47
C LEU A 369 27.50 -2.87 -24.44
N GLN A 370 26.56 -2.84 -25.38
CA GLN A 370 26.41 -3.92 -26.36
C GLN A 370 27.56 -3.88 -27.39
N PRO A 371 28.02 -5.04 -27.88
CA PRO A 371 28.99 -5.09 -28.97
C PRO A 371 28.42 -4.39 -30.22
N LYS A 372 29.25 -3.57 -30.88
CA LYS A 372 28.90 -2.91 -32.15
C LYS A 372 28.95 -3.85 -33.34
#